data_AF-A0A2N0H5A2-F1
#
_entry.id   AF-A0A2N0H5A2-F1
#
_cell.length_a   1.000
_cell.length_b   1.000
_cell.length_c   1.000
_cell.angle_alpha   90.00
_cell.angle_beta   90.00
_cell.angle_gamma   90.00
#
_symmetry.space_group_name_H-M   'P 1'
#
loop_
_entity.id
_entity.type
_entity.pdbx_description
1 polymer ?
#
loop_
_entity_poly.entity_id
_entity_poly.type
_entity_poly.pdbx_seq_one_letter_code
_entity_poly.pdbx_strand_id
1 'polypeptide(L)'
;MLTHHAEVRMQQRGIPMTAVDALLSFGHQRRHRGADVYFLDKRARTRLVNELGRTRYRKLEKALDSYLVVSDDGDVITAAHRHRRLRF
;
A
#
# COMPACT_ATOMS: atom_id res chain seq x y z
N MET A 1 0.82 -13.62 2.26
CA MET A 1 1.77 -13.38 3.38
C MET A 1 2.77 -12.29 2.98
N LEU A 2 3.67 -11.88 3.89
CA LEU A 2 4.82 -11.05 3.53
C LEU A 2 6.00 -11.94 3.17
N THR A 3 6.61 -11.69 2.01
CA THR A 3 7.88 -12.33 1.66
C THR A 3 9.03 -11.65 2.37
N HIS A 4 10.14 -12.38 2.56
CA HIS A 4 11.37 -11.80 3.09
C HIS A 4 11.87 -10.60 2.25
N HIS A 5 11.70 -10.66 0.92
CA HIS A 5 12.03 -9.52 0.05
C HIS A 5 11.18 -8.29 0.39
N ALA A 6 9.87 -8.45 0.59
CA ALA A 6 9.00 -7.34 0.94
C ALA A 6 9.34 -6.75 2.32
N GLU A 7 9.61 -7.57 3.33
CA GLU A 7 10.02 -7.13 4.67
C GLU A 7 11.29 -6.26 4.60
N VAL A 8 12.32 -6.72 3.88
CA VAL A 8 13.56 -5.97 3.68
C VAL A 8 13.28 -4.63 2.97
N ARG A 9 12.41 -4.62 1.95
CA ARG A 9 12.03 -3.38 1.25
C ARG A 9 11.27 -2.41 2.13
N MET A 10 10.36 -2.92 2.97
CA MET A 10 9.63 -2.10 3.95
C MET A 10 10.59 -1.41 4.91
N GLN A 11 11.54 -2.17 5.45
CA GLN A 11 12.56 -1.62 6.37
C GLN A 11 13.42 -0.56 5.68
N GLN A 12 13.96 -0.86 4.50
CA GLN A 12 14.81 0.07 3.73
C GLN A 12 14.10 1.38 3.37
N ARG A 13 12.77 1.36 3.23
CA ARG A 13 11.97 2.50 2.79
C ARG A 13 11.17 3.14 3.93
N GLY A 14 11.29 2.63 5.16
CA GLY A 14 10.52 3.11 6.31
C GLY A 14 9.00 2.98 6.10
N ILE A 15 8.54 1.90 5.44
CA ILE A 15 7.11 1.64 5.22
C ILE A 15 6.61 0.76 6.38
N PRO A 16 5.80 1.29 7.30
CA PRO A 16 5.28 0.54 8.43
C PRO A 16 4.23 -0.49 7.97
N MET A 17 4.09 -1.57 8.75
CA MET A 17 3.07 -2.61 8.48
C MET A 17 1.65 -2.05 8.42
N THR A 18 1.34 -1.02 9.23
CA THR A 18 0.04 -0.35 9.20
C THR A 18 -0.30 0.27 7.84
N ALA A 19 0.70 0.67 7.05
CA ALA A 19 0.47 1.13 5.69
C ALA A 19 0.17 -0.03 4.73
N VAL A 20 0.84 -1.18 4.92
CA VAL A 20 0.56 -2.43 4.18
C VAL A 20 -0.87 -2.89 4.44
N ASP A 21 -1.27 -2.96 5.70
CA ASP A 21 -2.62 -3.36 6.11
C ASP A 21 -3.68 -2.42 5.52
N ALA A 22 -3.44 -1.11 5.55
CA ALA A 22 -4.35 -0.12 4.99
C ALA A 22 -4.46 -0.25 3.45
N LEU A 23 -3.34 -0.52 2.76
CA LEU A 23 -3.32 -0.72 1.31
C LEU A 23 -4.07 -1.98 0.90
N LEU A 24 -3.94 -3.08 1.65
CA LEU A 24 -4.68 -4.32 1.39
C LEU A 24 -6.17 -4.18 1.73
N SER A 25 -6.51 -3.51 2.83
CA SER A 25 -7.89 -3.45 3.33
C SER A 25 -8.75 -2.41 2.60
N PHE A 26 -8.17 -1.26 2.24
CA PHE A 26 -8.93 -0.13 1.70
C PHE A 26 -8.51 0.26 0.28
N GLY A 27 -7.34 -0.19 -0.16
CA GLY A 27 -6.75 0.15 -1.45
C GLY A 27 -7.55 -0.31 -2.65
N HIS A 28 -7.22 0.29 -3.78
CA HIS A 28 -7.64 -0.19 -5.08
C HIS A 28 -6.59 -1.17 -5.60
N GLN A 29 -7.03 -2.31 -6.11
CA GLN A 29 -6.18 -3.29 -6.77
C GLN A 29 -6.19 -3.06 -8.28
N ARG A 30 -5.05 -3.22 -8.94
CA ARG A 30 -4.99 -3.24 -10.40
C ARG A 30 -3.94 -4.22 -10.88
N ARG A 31 -4.31 -5.05 -11.86
CA ARG A 31 -3.42 -5.99 -12.52
C ARG A 31 -2.38 -5.26 -13.37
N HIS A 32 -1.11 -5.60 -13.21
CA HIS A 32 -0.01 -5.05 -13.99
C HIS A 32 1.17 -6.01 -14.08
N ARG A 33 1.62 -6.32 -15.30
CA ARG A 33 2.79 -7.18 -15.58
C ARG A 33 2.80 -8.51 -14.81
N GLY A 34 1.64 -9.18 -14.72
CA GLY A 34 1.53 -10.48 -14.04
C GLY A 34 1.54 -10.40 -12.51
N ALA A 35 1.25 -9.24 -11.94
CA ALA A 35 1.09 -9.06 -10.50
C ALA A 35 -0.07 -8.11 -10.19
N ASP A 36 -0.54 -8.16 -8.96
CA ASP A 36 -1.54 -7.24 -8.46
C ASP A 36 -0.91 -6.09 -7.71
N VAL A 37 -1.27 -4.87 -8.10
CA VAL A 37 -0.74 -3.65 -7.51
C VAL A 37 -1.81 -3.01 -6.67
N TYR A 38 -1.57 -2.89 -5.36
CA TYR A 38 -2.46 -2.24 -4.42
C TYR A 38 -1.99 -0.83 -4.13
N PHE A 39 -2.89 0.15 -4.23
CA PHE A 39 -2.60 1.55 -3.97
C PHE A 39 -3.85 2.28 -3.46
N LEU A 40 -3.65 3.35 -2.69
CA LEU A 40 -4.76 4.22 -2.29
C LEU A 40 -5.05 5.26 -3.38
N ASP A 41 -6.25 5.18 -3.95
CA ASP A 41 -6.82 6.23 -4.79
C ASP A 41 -7.58 7.27 -3.94
N LYS A 42 -8.19 8.27 -4.58
CA LYS A 42 -8.93 9.32 -3.87
C LYS A 42 -10.11 8.76 -3.08
N ARG A 43 -10.84 7.78 -3.63
CA ARG A 43 -12.04 7.19 -3.00
C ARG A 43 -11.65 6.36 -1.78
N ALA A 44 -10.61 5.54 -1.91
CA ALA A 44 -10.03 4.73 -0.84
C ALA A 44 -9.54 5.59 0.31
N ARG A 45 -8.88 6.72 0.03
CA ARG A 45 -8.47 7.69 1.06
C ARG A 45 -9.65 8.29 1.79
N THR A 46 -10.71 8.68 1.09
CA THR A 46 -11.92 9.18 1.74
C THR A 46 -12.54 8.14 2.68
N ARG A 47 -12.64 6.87 2.25
CA ARG A 47 -13.11 5.78 3.12
C ARG A 47 -12.23 5.61 4.35
N LEU A 48 -10.91 5.60 4.15
CA LEU A 48 -9.94 5.44 5.22
C LEU A 48 -9.99 6.59 6.25
N VAL A 49 -10.22 7.83 5.80
CA VAL A 49 -10.43 8.99 6.68
C VAL A 49 -11.71 8.85 7.49
N ASN A 50 -12.79 8.35 6.89
CA ASN A 50 -14.05 8.15 7.59
C ASN A 50 -13.94 7.04 8.65
N GLU A 51 -13.18 5.98 8.36
CA GLU A 51 -12.97 4.85 9.27
C GLU A 51 -12.00 5.18 10.42
N LEU A 52 -10.83 5.73 10.11
CA LEU A 52 -9.79 6.00 11.12
C LEU A 52 -9.97 7.33 11.84
N GLY A 53 -10.77 8.24 11.27
CA GLY A 53 -10.82 9.64 11.66
C GLY A 53 -9.61 10.45 11.19
N ARG A 54 -9.82 11.77 11.02
CA ARG A 54 -8.83 12.70 10.46
C ARG A 54 -7.48 12.71 11.21
N THR A 55 -7.49 12.65 12.53
CA THR A 55 -6.28 12.75 13.35
C THR A 55 -5.36 11.54 13.17
N ARG A 56 -5.92 10.33 13.13
CA ARG A 56 -5.13 9.11 12.90
C ARG A 56 -4.66 9.02 11.46
N TYR A 57 -5.54 9.35 10.51
CA TYR A 57 -5.18 9.39 9.10
C TYR A 57 -3.99 10.32 8.84
N ARG A 58 -3.96 11.53 9.40
CA ARG A 58 -2.82 12.48 9.22
C ARG A 58 -1.47 11.91 9.68
N LYS A 59 -1.44 11.07 10.71
CA LYS A 59 -0.20 10.43 11.18
C LYS A 59 0.29 9.36 10.20
N LEU A 60 -0.62 8.71 9.49
CA LEU A 60 -0.33 7.62 8.54
C LEU A 60 -0.16 8.13 7.10
N GLU A 61 -0.71 9.29 6.77
CA GLU A 61 -0.84 9.80 5.40
C GLU A 61 0.44 9.70 4.56
N LYS A 62 1.59 10.06 5.15
CA LYS A 62 2.90 9.95 4.46
C LYS A 62 3.27 8.52 4.10
N ALA A 63 3.00 7.56 4.99
CA ALA A 63 3.26 6.15 4.73
C ALA A 63 2.28 5.55 3.71
N LEU A 64 1.07 6.12 3.63
CA LEU A 64 -0.01 5.74 2.72
C LEU A 64 0.19 6.24 1.28
N ASP A 65 1.23 7.04 1.02
CA ASP A 65 1.76 7.29 -0.33
C ASP A 65 2.66 6.14 -0.80
N SER A 66 2.29 4.91 -0.49
CA SER A 66 2.96 3.68 -0.92
C SER A 66 2.06 2.84 -1.82
N TYR A 67 2.66 1.85 -2.47
CA TYR A 67 1.95 0.79 -3.19
C TYR A 67 2.58 -0.57 -2.86
N LEU A 68 1.76 -1.62 -2.97
CA LEU A 68 2.20 -3.00 -2.83
C LEU A 68 2.16 -3.68 -4.17
N VAL A 69 3.08 -4.63 -4.37
CA VAL A 69 3.02 -5.61 -5.44
C VAL A 69 2.78 -6.96 -4.78
N VAL A 70 1.75 -7.64 -5.26
CA VAL A 70 1.27 -8.92 -4.75
C VAL A 70 1.34 -9.94 -5.89
N SER A 71 1.92 -11.11 -5.61
CA SER A 71 1.99 -12.21 -6.57
C SER A 71 0.61 -12.82 -6.84
N ASP A 72 0.54 -13.69 -7.85
CA ASP A 72 -0.68 -14.46 -8.16
C ASP A 72 -1.12 -15.36 -7.01
N ASP A 73 -0.17 -15.79 -6.16
CA ASP A 73 -0.42 -16.60 -4.98
C ASP A 73 -0.88 -15.78 -3.76
N GLY A 74 -0.99 -14.45 -3.89
CA GLY A 74 -1.44 -13.56 -2.82
C GLY A 74 -0.35 -13.11 -1.85
N ASP A 75 0.93 -13.34 -2.18
CA ASP A 75 2.06 -12.89 -1.36
C ASP A 75 2.49 -11.47 -1.71
N VAL A 76 2.68 -10.64 -0.69
CA VAL A 76 3.28 -9.32 -0.85
C VAL A 76 4.76 -9.53 -1.16
N ILE A 77 5.11 -9.29 -2.41
CA ILE A 77 6.48 -9.45 -2.91
C ILE A 77 7.26 -8.14 -2.83
N THR A 78 6.61 -6.97 -2.82
CA THR A 78 7.28 -5.67 -2.67
C THR A 78 6.35 -4.61 -2.10
N ALA A 79 6.90 -3.69 -1.31
CA ALA A 79 6.27 -2.42 -0.92
C ALA A 79 7.18 -1.25 -1.31
N ALA A 80 6.62 -0.17 -1.88
CA ALA A 80 7.40 0.99 -2.32
C ALA A 80 6.62 2.30 -2.24
N HIS A 81 7.33 3.41 -2.09
CA HIS A 81 6.74 4.75 -2.13
C HIS A 81 6.30 5.11 -3.56
N ARG A 82 5.15 5.76 -3.66
CA ARG A 82 4.56 6.27 -4.89
C ARG A 82 4.91 7.75 -5.05
N HIS A 83 6.12 8.03 -5.55
CA HIS A 83 6.56 9.40 -5.84
C HIS A 83 5.92 10.00 -7.10
N ARG A 84 5.38 9.17 -7.98
CA ARG A 84 4.70 9.57 -9.22
C ARG A 84 3.43 8.76 -9.41
N ARG A 85 2.51 9.25 -10.23
CA ARG A 85 1.31 8.51 -10.60
C ARG A 85 1.71 7.16 -11.20
N LEU A 86 1.13 6.08 -10.67
CA LEU A 86 1.36 4.73 -11.19
C LEU A 86 0.88 4.68 -12.63
N ARG A 87 1.76 4.18 -13.51
CA ARG A 87 1.48 3.92 -14.91
C ARG A 87 1.26 2.43 -15.02
N PHE A 88 0.09 2.07 -15.53
CA PHE A 88 -0.36 0.70 -15.67
C PHE A 88 -0.52 0.36 -17.14
#